data_AF-A0A963PP62-F1
#
_entry.id   AF-A0A963PP62-F1
#
_cell.length_a   1.000
_cell.length_b   1.000
_cell.length_c   1.000
_cell.angle_alpha   90.00
_cell.angle_beta   90.00
_cell.angle_gamma   90.00
#
_symmetry.space_group_name_H-M   'P 1'
#
loop_
_entity.id
_entity.type
_entity.pdbx_description
1 polymer ?
#
loop_
_entity_poly.entity_id
_entity_poly.type
_entity_poly.pdbx_seq_one_letter_code
_entity_poly.pdbx_strand_id
1 'polypeptide(L)'
;AIHRHNLGVLMLHDHDLIDGLALEVHMTNVPRDRAPRRRLAHTDILARTLPRVRCPVHAIYGEHDAIYQHYIHQLEDAFAAAAPDFRGMQLIPGAGHWVQFEAPEAFDAALLRALAG
;
A
#
# COMPACT_ATOMS: atom_id res chain seq x y z
N ALA A 1 15.23 6.60 -17.12
CA ALA A 1 15.54 7.63 -16.10
C ALA A 1 14.30 8.01 -15.28
N ILE A 2 13.26 8.62 -15.89
CA ILE A 2 12.06 9.11 -15.16
C ILE A 2 11.30 8.00 -14.43
N HIS A 3 11.01 6.88 -15.09
CA HIS A 3 10.29 5.75 -14.46
C HIS A 3 11.03 5.16 -13.26
N ARG A 4 12.36 4.98 -13.38
CA ARG A 4 13.21 4.52 -12.28
C ARG A 4 13.16 5.47 -11.10
N HIS A 5 13.26 6.78 -11.36
CA HIS A 5 13.15 7.79 -10.31
C HIS A 5 11.78 7.74 -9.62
N ASN A 6 10.68 7.69 -10.39
CA ASN A 6 9.34 7.64 -9.82
C ASN A 6 9.10 6.40 -8.94
N LEU A 7 9.64 5.25 -9.35
CA LEU A 7 9.56 4.02 -8.55
C LEU A 7 10.29 4.17 -7.21
N GLY A 8 11.51 4.72 -7.19
CA GLY A 8 12.27 4.90 -5.94
C GLY A 8 11.73 6.01 -5.03
N VAL A 9 11.02 7.00 -5.59
CA VAL A 9 10.41 8.04 -4.76
C VAL A 9 9.12 7.58 -4.09
N LEU A 10 8.33 6.73 -4.76
CA LEU A 10 6.94 6.49 -4.35
C LEU A 10 6.55 5.03 -4.16
N MET A 11 7.26 4.09 -4.76
CA MET A 11 6.80 2.70 -4.88
C MET A 11 7.69 1.72 -4.12
N LEU A 12 8.99 1.73 -4.38
CA LEU A 12 9.95 0.76 -3.85
C LEU A 12 10.91 1.45 -2.88
N HIS A 13 11.06 0.87 -1.69
CA HIS A 13 12.08 1.26 -0.72
C HIS A 13 13.45 0.73 -1.12
N ASP A 14 13.53 -0.54 -1.53
CA ASP A 14 14.75 -1.15 -2.04
C ASP A 14 14.98 -0.71 -3.48
N HIS A 15 15.96 0.18 -3.65
CA HIS A 15 16.30 0.75 -4.94
C HIS A 15 16.99 -0.23 -5.89
N ASP A 16 17.53 -1.34 -5.37
CA ASP A 16 18.18 -2.37 -6.18
C ASP A 16 17.13 -3.22 -6.91
N LEU A 17 15.90 -3.27 -6.40
CA LEU A 17 14.75 -3.89 -7.07
C LEU A 17 14.15 -3.05 -8.20
N ILE A 18 14.62 -1.81 -8.41
CA ILE A 18 14.13 -0.91 -9.47
C ILE A 18 14.86 -1.20 -10.79
N ASP A 19 14.75 -2.44 -11.24
CA ASP A 19 15.21 -2.91 -12.53
C ASP A 19 14.20 -3.88 -13.18
N GLY A 20 14.58 -4.45 -14.33
CA GLY A 20 13.85 -5.53 -14.99
C GLY A 20 12.33 -5.40 -14.94
N LEU A 21 11.71 -6.34 -14.21
CA LEU A 21 10.26 -6.49 -14.11
C LEU A 21 9.57 -5.27 -13.47
N ALA A 22 10.16 -4.65 -12.45
CA ALA A 22 9.56 -3.47 -11.80
C ALA A 22 9.37 -2.32 -12.80
N LEU A 23 10.39 -2.07 -13.61
CA LEU A 23 10.36 -1.05 -14.66
C LEU A 23 9.35 -1.41 -15.76
N GLU A 24 9.34 -2.66 -16.22
CA GLU A 24 8.42 -3.10 -17.28
C GLU A 24 6.96 -2.95 -16.86
N VAL A 25 6.62 -3.43 -15.66
CA VAL A 25 5.26 -3.32 -15.12
C VAL A 25 4.87 -1.86 -14.95
N HIS A 26 5.74 -1.03 -14.38
CA HIS A 26 5.47 0.40 -14.21
C HIS A 26 5.27 1.12 -15.55
N MET A 27 6.17 0.91 -16.52
CA MET A 27 6.09 1.53 -17.85
C MET A 27 4.84 1.08 -18.62
N THR A 28 4.41 -0.15 -18.43
CA THR A 28 3.19 -0.69 -19.04
C THR A 28 1.93 -0.11 -18.39
N ASN A 29 1.94 0.09 -17.07
CA ASN A 29 0.76 0.54 -16.33
C ASN A 29 0.55 2.06 -16.38
N VAL A 30 1.61 2.88 -16.39
CA VAL A 30 1.51 4.35 -16.44
C VAL A 30 0.60 4.86 -17.58
N PRO A 31 0.75 4.43 -18.86
CA PRO A 31 -0.13 4.91 -19.93
C PRO A 31 -1.56 4.35 -19.86
N ARG A 32 -1.78 3.30 -19.06
CA ARG A 32 -3.09 2.65 -18.86
C ARG A 32 -3.81 3.18 -17.62
N ASP A 33 -3.16 4.03 -16.83
CA ASP A 33 -3.75 4.61 -15.62
C ASP A 33 -5.00 5.42 -15.96
N ARG A 34 -6.10 5.11 -15.26
CA ARG A 34 -7.41 5.76 -15.42
C ARG A 34 -7.79 6.63 -14.22
N ALA A 35 -6.84 6.90 -13.32
CA ALA A 35 -7.03 7.74 -12.14
C ALA A 35 -6.38 9.14 -12.33
N PRO A 36 -6.91 9.99 -13.23
CA PRO A 36 -6.27 11.26 -13.56
C PRO A 36 -6.11 12.16 -12.33
N ARG A 37 -4.88 12.64 -12.11
CA ARG A 37 -4.47 13.54 -11.02
C ARG A 37 -4.62 12.98 -9.61
N ARG A 38 -4.85 11.66 -9.45
CA ARG A 38 -4.98 11.02 -8.14
C ARG A 38 -5.93 11.79 -7.19
N ARG A 39 -7.04 12.32 -7.73
CA ARG A 39 -7.93 13.25 -7.00
C ARG A 39 -8.40 12.74 -5.64
N LEU A 40 -8.56 11.43 -5.51
CA LEU A 40 -8.98 10.77 -4.26
C LEU A 40 -7.84 10.59 -3.26
N ALA A 41 -6.60 10.41 -3.73
CA ALA A 41 -5.44 10.15 -2.87
C ALA A 41 -5.11 11.31 -1.93
N HIS A 42 -5.53 12.53 -2.27
CA HIS A 42 -5.34 13.74 -1.45
C HIS A 42 -6.57 14.12 -0.62
N THR A 43 -7.54 13.20 -0.48
CA THR A 43 -8.76 13.43 0.30
C THR A 43 -8.87 12.43 1.43
N ASP A 44 -9.70 12.74 2.41
CA ASP A 44 -10.05 11.87 3.54
C ASP A 44 -11.15 10.85 3.19
N ILE A 45 -11.36 10.57 1.89
CA ILE A 45 -12.48 9.74 1.41
C ILE A 45 -12.47 8.34 2.02
N LEU A 46 -11.29 7.74 2.23
CA LEU A 46 -11.19 6.44 2.88
C LEU A 46 -11.76 6.51 4.31
N ALA A 47 -11.30 7.46 5.12
CA ALA A 47 -11.78 7.64 6.49
C ALA A 47 -13.28 7.94 6.56
N ARG A 48 -13.84 8.69 5.59
CA ARG A 48 -15.29 8.99 5.53
C ARG A 48 -16.14 7.80 5.10
N THR A 49 -15.59 6.88 4.31
CA THR A 49 -16.35 5.77 3.72
C THR A 49 -16.21 4.48 4.53
N LEU A 50 -15.10 4.29 5.24
CA LEU A 50 -14.82 3.10 6.05
C LEU A 50 -15.93 2.77 7.07
N PRO A 51 -16.59 3.74 7.74
CA PRO A 51 -17.72 3.46 8.65
C PRO A 51 -18.93 2.78 7.99
N ARG A 52 -19.00 2.78 6.65
CA ARG A 52 -20.07 2.16 5.86
C ARG A 52 -19.73 0.74 5.41
N VAL A 53 -18.48 0.30 5.58
CA VAL A 53 -18.04 -1.06 5.24
C VAL A 53 -18.50 -2.00 6.36
N ARG A 54 -19.22 -3.06 5.99
CA ARG A 54 -19.86 -4.00 6.94
C ARG A 54 -19.24 -5.40 6.92
N CYS A 55 -18.17 -5.59 6.17
CA CYS A 55 -17.42 -6.83 6.10
C CYS A 55 -16.11 -6.69 6.90
N PRO A 56 -15.43 -7.82 7.17
CA PRO A 56 -14.10 -7.80 7.75
C PRO A 56 -13.15 -6.89 6.99
N VAL A 57 -12.41 -6.05 7.71
CA VAL A 57 -11.40 -5.16 7.16
C VAL A 57 -10.05 -5.52 7.77
N HIS A 58 -9.10 -5.84 6.89
CA HIS A 58 -7.69 -5.98 7.23
C HIS A 58 -6.88 -4.96 6.42
N ALA A 59 -5.73 -4.56 6.96
CA ALA A 59 -4.81 -3.65 6.29
C ALA A 59 -3.40 -4.26 6.23
N ILE A 60 -2.72 -4.09 5.10
CA ILE A 60 -1.31 -4.50 4.92
C ILE A 60 -0.56 -3.31 4.34
N TYR A 61 0.52 -2.90 4.99
CA TYR A 61 1.37 -1.78 4.58
C TYR A 61 2.84 -2.16 4.69
N GLY A 62 3.70 -1.49 3.94
CA GLY A 62 5.15 -1.55 4.12
C GLY A 62 5.60 -0.52 5.15
N GLU A 63 6.58 -0.89 5.97
CA GLU A 63 7.20 -0.02 6.98
C GLU A 63 7.72 1.31 6.39
N HIS A 64 8.21 1.27 5.16
CA HIS A 64 8.81 2.40 4.46
C HIS A 64 7.91 2.97 3.36
N ASP A 65 6.58 2.79 3.46
CA ASP A 65 5.64 3.38 2.52
C ASP A 65 5.81 4.92 2.48
N ALA A 66 6.32 5.43 1.35
CA ALA A 66 6.64 6.84 1.17
C ALA A 66 5.42 7.78 1.26
N ILE A 67 4.21 7.25 1.00
CA ILE A 67 2.96 8.01 1.09
C ILE A 67 2.53 8.17 2.56
N TYR A 68 2.75 7.15 3.37
CA TYR A 68 2.29 7.08 4.75
C TYR A 68 3.39 7.19 5.80
N GLN A 69 4.65 7.39 5.41
CA GLN A 69 5.83 7.41 6.29
C GLN A 69 5.65 8.18 7.63
N HIS A 70 4.98 9.34 7.60
CA HIS A 70 4.77 10.15 8.80
C HIS A 70 3.59 9.71 9.67
N TYR A 71 2.71 8.89 9.10
CA TYR A 71 1.44 8.46 9.70
C TYR A 71 1.38 6.95 9.91
N ILE A 72 2.40 6.18 9.50
CA ILE A 72 2.35 4.72 9.42
C ILE A 72 1.98 4.08 10.75
N HIS A 73 2.50 4.62 11.86
CA HIS A 73 2.21 4.15 13.21
C HIS A 73 0.85 4.59 13.75
N GLN A 74 0.20 5.57 13.12
CA GLN A 74 -1.13 6.08 13.50
C GLN A 74 -2.25 5.43 12.68
N LEU A 75 -1.90 4.74 11.58
CA LEU A 75 -2.88 4.12 10.69
C LEU A 75 -3.70 3.06 11.41
N GLU A 76 -3.08 2.20 12.23
CA GLU A 76 -3.80 1.12 12.90
C GLU A 76 -4.91 1.66 13.82
N ASP A 77 -4.60 2.66 14.64
CA ASP A 77 -5.59 3.35 15.47
C ASP A 77 -6.67 4.04 14.63
N ALA A 78 -6.30 4.65 13.51
CA ALA A 78 -7.25 5.30 12.61
C ALA A 78 -8.20 4.29 11.95
N PHE A 79 -7.70 3.12 11.54
CA PHE A 79 -8.51 2.02 11.03
C PHE A 79 -9.43 1.47 12.12
N ALA A 80 -8.92 1.23 13.32
CA ALA A 80 -9.71 0.75 14.46
C ALA A 80 -10.84 1.74 14.84
N ALA A 81 -10.59 3.04 14.73
CA ALA A 81 -11.59 4.06 15.01
C ALA A 81 -12.66 4.18 13.91
N ALA A 82 -12.32 3.92 12.65
CA ALA A 82 -13.20 4.19 11.51
C ALA A 82 -13.92 2.94 10.95
N ALA A 83 -13.30 1.76 10.95
CA ALA A 83 -13.89 0.53 10.42
C ALA A 83 -14.71 -0.22 11.49
N PRO A 84 -15.98 -0.55 11.24
CA PRO A 84 -16.82 -1.27 12.20
C PRO A 84 -16.36 -2.70 12.53
N ASP A 85 -15.71 -3.39 11.58
CA ASP A 85 -15.15 -4.74 11.74
C ASP A 85 -13.69 -4.72 11.28
N PHE A 86 -12.86 -3.92 11.96
CA PHE A 86 -11.41 -3.92 11.73
C PHE A 86 -10.75 -5.07 12.48
N ARG A 87 -10.06 -5.93 11.74
CA ARG A 87 -9.45 -7.17 12.25
C ARG A 87 -7.92 -7.13 12.31
N GLY A 88 -7.34 -5.94 12.14
CA GLY A 88 -5.93 -5.68 12.39
C GLY A 88 -5.13 -5.22 11.17
N MET A 89 -3.99 -4.62 11.46
CA MET A 89 -3.00 -4.20 10.46
C MET A 89 -1.79 -5.13 10.47
N GLN A 90 -1.17 -5.34 9.31
CA GLN A 90 0.15 -5.93 9.20
C GLN A 90 1.09 -4.90 8.58
N LEU A 91 2.13 -4.53 9.33
CA LEU A 91 3.22 -3.71 8.83
C LEU A 91 4.38 -4.61 8.45
N ILE A 92 4.76 -4.64 7.17
CA ILE A 92 5.80 -5.50 6.63
C ILE A 92 7.15 -4.77 6.71
N PRO A 93 8.10 -5.26 7.53
CA PRO A 93 9.40 -4.61 7.71
C PRO A 93 10.20 -4.55 6.41
N GLY A 94 10.94 -3.46 6.20
CA GLY A 94 11.82 -3.28 5.04
C GLY A 94 11.11 -3.06 3.69
N ALA A 95 9.78 -3.16 3.62
CA ALA A 95 9.01 -2.95 2.40
C ALA A 95 8.53 -1.49 2.28
N GLY A 96 8.48 -0.97 1.05
CA GLY A 96 7.90 0.31 0.68
C GLY A 96 6.41 0.22 0.35
N HIS A 97 5.94 1.08 -0.55
CA HIS A 97 4.51 1.18 -0.90
C HIS A 97 4.02 -0.03 -1.71
N TRP A 98 4.89 -0.64 -2.53
CA TRP A 98 4.56 -1.82 -3.34
C TRP A 98 4.96 -3.13 -2.65
N VAL A 99 4.34 -3.39 -1.50
CA VAL A 99 4.68 -4.51 -0.60
C VAL A 99 4.72 -5.86 -1.31
N GLN A 100 3.71 -6.17 -2.14
CA GLN A 100 3.64 -7.46 -2.83
C GLN A 100 4.75 -7.68 -3.86
N PHE A 101 5.45 -6.62 -4.26
CA PHE A 101 6.61 -6.75 -5.15
C PHE A 101 7.91 -6.85 -4.36
N GLU A 102 8.09 -6.04 -3.31
CA GLU A 102 9.34 -6.02 -2.54
C GLU A 102 9.49 -7.18 -1.56
N ALA A 103 8.38 -7.63 -0.97
CA ALA A 103 8.39 -8.68 0.04
C ALA A 103 7.24 -9.68 -0.21
N PRO A 104 7.25 -10.39 -1.36
CA PRO A 104 6.13 -11.23 -1.78
C PRO A 104 5.80 -12.32 -0.75
N GLU A 105 6.80 -13.00 -0.16
CA GLU A 105 6.56 -14.06 0.82
C GLU A 105 5.93 -13.53 2.11
N ALA A 106 6.39 -12.37 2.58
CA ALA A 106 5.85 -11.74 3.79
C ALA A 106 4.44 -11.21 3.55
N PHE A 107 4.20 -10.63 2.38
CA PHE A 107 2.88 -10.20 1.93
C PHE A 107 1.91 -11.37 1.84
N ASP A 108 2.28 -12.45 1.15
CA ASP A 108 1.44 -13.63 0.96
C ASP A 108 1.11 -14.28 2.30
N ALA A 109 2.09 -14.39 3.21
CA ALA A 109 1.84 -14.90 4.55
C ALA A 109 0.85 -14.02 5.34
N ALA A 110 0.96 -12.68 5.24
CA ALA A 110 0.03 -11.76 5.88
C ALA A 110 -1.37 -11.84 5.26
N LEU A 111 -1.46 -11.93 3.94
CA LEU A 111 -2.72 -12.07 3.20
C LEU A 111 -3.43 -13.38 3.56
N LEU A 112 -2.71 -14.50 3.57
CA LEU A 112 -3.28 -15.80 3.95
C LEU A 112 -3.81 -15.79 5.39
N ARG A 113 -3.12 -15.13 6.33
CA ARG A 113 -3.62 -14.94 7.69
C ARG A 113 -4.91 -14.12 7.72
N ALA A 114 -4.99 -13.05 6.93
CA ALA A 114 -6.20 -12.21 6.84
C ALA A 114 -7.39 -12.96 6.21
N LEU A 115 -7.13 -13.85 5.25
CA LEU A 115 -8.16 -14.63 4.56
C LEU A 115 -8.62 -15.88 5.32
N ALA A 116 -7.85 -16.36 6.29
CA ALA A 116 -8.17 -17.56 7.07
C ALA A 116 -9.22 -17.32 8.18
N GLY A 117 -9.72 -16.09 8.33
CA GLY A 117 -10.68 -15.68 9.36
C GLY A 117 -12.13 -15.50 8.90
#